data_AF-A0A0A9XKW0-F1
#
_entry.id   AF-A0A0A9XKW0-F1
#
_cell.length_a   1.000
_cell.length_b   1.000
_cell.length_c   1.000
_cell.angle_alpha   90.00
_cell.angle_beta   90.00
_cell.angle_gamma   90.00
#
_symmetry.space_group_name_H-M   'P 1'
#
loop_
_entity.id
_entity.type
_entity.pdbx_description
1 polymer ?
#
loop_
_entity_poly.entity_id
_entity_poly.type
_entity_poly.pdbx_seq_one_letter_code
_entity_poly.pdbx_strand_id
1 'polypeptide(L)'
;MAASGTNPVFPQLSDTNFSNWKFRLDTLLDEKGVKEMILEPKKEGLTGSDATTYATKDAKARSIIVQCIPDRHLEYVKSAKTAFDMFSALQKVFERPSVMSKLYIRRKLLSLKCDDDTNLQDHFIIVDGLLRDLDSTGAKVDEDDKVCHLLLTLPER
;
A
#
# COMPACT_ATOMS: atom_id res chain seq x y z
N MET A 1 -34.91 19.31 7.39
CA MET A 1 -34.09 18.10 7.57
C MET A 1 -32.71 18.40 6.99
N ALA A 2 -31.73 18.66 7.85
CA ALA A 2 -30.35 18.90 7.42
C ALA A 2 -29.74 17.56 6.99
N ALA A 3 -29.15 17.51 5.80
CA ALA A 3 -28.39 16.36 5.35
C ALA A 3 -27.20 16.17 6.30
N SER A 4 -27.18 15.05 7.03
CA SER A 4 -26.01 14.59 7.76
C SER A 4 -24.93 14.24 6.74
N GLY A 5 -24.09 15.23 6.39
CA GLY A 5 -22.90 15.01 5.60
C GLY A 5 -21.95 14.13 6.38
N THR A 6 -21.93 12.84 6.07
CA THR A 6 -20.87 11.95 6.52
C THR A 6 -19.57 12.48 5.92
N ASN A 7 -18.71 13.06 6.76
CA ASN A 7 -17.35 13.42 6.34
C ASN A 7 -16.72 12.19 5.68
N PRO A 8 -16.07 12.34 4.51
CA PRO A 8 -15.39 11.22 3.88
C PRO A 8 -14.35 10.66 4.85
N VAL A 9 -14.47 9.37 5.18
CA VAL A 9 -13.51 8.68 6.04
C VAL A 9 -12.27 8.41 5.22
N PHE A 10 -11.26 9.28 5.35
CA PHE A 10 -9.99 9.13 4.66
C PHE A 10 -9.16 7.99 5.29
N PRO A 11 -8.61 7.05 4.49
CA PRO A 11 -7.75 6.00 5.02
C PRO A 11 -6.50 6.62 5.64
N GLN A 12 -6.13 6.19 6.85
CA GLN A 12 -4.97 6.72 7.56
C GLN A 12 -3.75 5.80 7.43
N LEU A 13 -2.61 6.38 7.08
CA LEU A 13 -1.34 5.67 6.97
C LEU A 13 -0.72 5.36 8.35
N SER A 14 -0.15 4.17 8.47
CA SER A 14 0.64 3.71 9.60
C SER A 14 1.85 2.93 9.10
N ASP A 15 2.78 2.62 10.00
CA ASP A 15 4.03 1.97 9.65
C ASP A 15 3.84 0.50 9.21
N THR A 16 2.66 -0.09 9.42
CA THR A 16 2.38 -1.52 9.14
C THR A 16 1.25 -1.76 8.13
N ASN A 17 0.56 -0.72 7.66
CA ASN A 17 -0.63 -0.88 6.81
C ASN A 17 -0.46 -0.34 5.38
N PHE A 18 0.77 -0.05 4.93
CA PHE A 18 1.01 0.65 3.67
C PHE A 18 0.32 0.00 2.46
N SER A 19 0.36 -1.34 2.34
CA SER A 19 -0.31 -2.06 1.23
C SER A 19 -1.82 -1.82 1.21
N ASN A 20 -2.50 -2.03 2.35
CA ASN A 20 -3.94 -1.80 2.47
C ASN A 20 -4.31 -0.31 2.35
N TRP A 21 -3.47 0.58 2.90
CA TRP A 21 -3.65 2.02 2.79
C TRP A 21 -3.55 2.48 1.34
N LYS A 22 -2.53 2.00 0.60
CA LYS A 22 -2.31 2.30 -0.81
C LYS A 22 -3.53 1.90 -1.64
N PHE A 23 -4.04 0.69 -1.45
CA PHE A 23 -5.25 0.22 -2.14
C PHE A 23 -6.47 1.12 -1.89
N ARG A 24 -6.67 1.56 -0.63
CA ARG A 24 -7.76 2.48 -0.27
C ARG A 24 -7.57 3.87 -0.87
N LEU A 25 -6.34 4.39 -0.85
CA LEU A 25 -6.00 5.67 -1.47
C LEU A 25 -6.24 5.62 -2.99
N ASP A 26 -5.80 4.56 -3.66
CA ASP A 26 -6.02 4.36 -5.10
C ASP A 26 -7.51 4.37 -5.45
N THR A 27 -8.33 3.66 -4.68
CA THR A 27 -9.80 3.60 -4.86
C THR A 27 -10.43 4.99 -4.66
N LEU A 28 -9.96 5.74 -3.67
CA LEU A 28 -10.45 7.09 -3.39
C LEU A 28 -10.05 8.09 -4.49
N LEU A 29 -8.82 8.01 -5.00
CA LEU A 29 -8.36 8.87 -6.10
C LEU A 29 -9.10 8.55 -7.41
N ASP A 30 -9.42 7.28 -7.66
CA ASP A 30 -10.29 6.84 -8.75
C ASP A 30 -11.69 7.44 -8.64
N GLU A 31 -12.33 7.32 -7.47
CA GLU A 31 -13.65 7.91 -7.20
C GLU A 31 -13.64 9.43 -7.44
N LYS A 32 -12.54 10.10 -7.11
CA LYS A 32 -12.37 11.55 -7.29
C LYS A 32 -11.87 11.94 -8.69
N GLY A 33 -11.62 10.99 -9.59
CA GLY A 33 -11.21 11.20 -10.98
C GLY A 33 -9.83 11.86 -11.12
N VAL A 34 -8.89 11.53 -10.22
CA VAL A 34 -7.54 12.10 -10.18
C VAL A 34 -6.43 11.07 -9.95
N LYS A 35 -6.72 9.77 -10.09
CA LYS A 35 -5.72 8.69 -9.90
C LYS A 35 -4.53 8.85 -10.84
N GLU A 36 -4.73 9.34 -12.05
CA GLU A 36 -3.66 9.52 -13.02
C GLU A 36 -2.54 10.44 -12.51
N MET A 37 -2.82 11.33 -11.54
CA MET A 37 -1.85 12.26 -10.96
C MET A 37 -0.79 11.58 -10.10
N ILE A 38 -1.00 10.33 -9.67
CA ILE A 38 -0.02 9.55 -8.89
C ILE A 38 0.67 8.46 -9.70
N LEU A 39 0.21 8.19 -10.92
CA LEU A 39 0.73 7.11 -11.76
C LEU A 39 1.93 7.55 -12.60
N GLU A 40 1.89 8.76 -13.14
CA GLU A 40 2.91 9.28 -14.04
C GLU A 40 3.43 10.65 -13.58
N PRO A 41 4.71 10.96 -13.82
CA PRO A 41 5.25 12.28 -13.57
C PRO A 41 4.55 13.32 -14.46
N LYS A 42 4.59 14.58 -14.00
CA LYS A 42 4.09 15.71 -14.79
C LYS A 42 4.72 15.73 -16.18
N LYS A 43 3.88 15.79 -17.21
CA LYS A 43 4.32 15.96 -18.61
C LYS A 43 4.93 17.34 -18.82
N GLU A 44 6.06 17.39 -19.52
CA GLU A 44 6.69 18.65 -19.92
C GLU A 44 5.92 19.31 -21.08
N GLY A 45 6.04 20.64 -21.21
CA GLY A 45 5.44 21.37 -22.33
C GLY A 45 3.92 21.54 -22.29
N LEU A 46 3.26 21.27 -21.16
CA LEU A 46 1.84 21.61 -20.97
C LEU A 46 1.63 23.13 -21.11
N THR A 47 0.68 23.54 -21.96
CA THR A 47 0.35 24.96 -22.18
C THR A 47 -1.16 25.18 -22.10
N GLY A 48 -1.56 26.44 -21.88
CA GLY A 48 -2.97 26.86 -21.91
C GLY A 48 -3.90 26.05 -21.00
N SER A 49 -4.97 25.50 -21.59
CA SER A 49 -6.02 24.75 -20.89
C SER A 49 -5.49 23.47 -20.22
N ASP A 50 -4.54 22.78 -20.86
CA ASP A 50 -4.02 21.51 -20.36
C ASP A 50 -3.17 21.70 -19.09
N ALA A 51 -2.37 22.76 -19.06
CA ALA A 51 -1.60 23.13 -17.86
C ALA A 51 -2.51 23.47 -16.68
N THR A 52 -3.61 24.17 -16.93
CA THR A 52 -4.59 24.56 -15.90
C THR A 52 -5.37 23.35 -15.39
N THR A 53 -5.78 22.46 -16.30
CA THR A 53 -6.47 21.20 -15.96
C THR A 53 -5.56 20.30 -15.12
N TYR A 54 -4.29 20.13 -15.52
CA TYR A 54 -3.30 19.40 -14.75
C TYR A 54 -3.14 20.00 -13.35
N ALA A 55 -2.91 21.31 -13.25
CA ALA A 55 -2.67 21.96 -11.96
C ALA A 55 -3.85 21.77 -10.98
N THR A 56 -5.09 21.80 -11.50
CA THR A 56 -6.30 21.59 -10.72
C THR A 56 -6.40 20.15 -10.21
N LYS A 57 -6.16 19.16 -11.10
CA LYS A 57 -6.19 17.74 -10.73
C LYS A 57 -5.07 17.38 -9.76
N ASP A 58 -3.85 17.87 -10.01
CA ASP A 58 -2.69 17.64 -9.16
C ASP A 58 -2.91 18.23 -7.76
N ALA A 59 -3.42 19.46 -7.66
CA ALA A 59 -3.77 20.07 -6.37
C ALA A 59 -4.82 19.24 -5.59
N LYS A 60 -5.84 18.71 -6.28
CA LYS A 60 -6.85 17.84 -5.67
C LYS A 60 -6.24 16.53 -5.17
N ALA A 61 -5.41 15.88 -5.97
CA ALA A 61 -4.73 14.64 -5.57
C ALA A 61 -3.78 14.86 -4.37
N ARG A 62 -2.96 15.93 -4.40
CA ARG A 62 -2.09 16.29 -3.25
C ARG A 62 -2.91 16.50 -1.97
N SER A 63 -4.05 17.19 -2.05
CA SER A 63 -4.93 17.40 -0.90
C SER A 63 -5.48 16.10 -0.33
N ILE A 64 -5.87 15.15 -1.19
CA ILE A 64 -6.33 13.82 -0.76
C ILE A 64 -5.20 13.05 -0.08
N ILE A 65 -3.99 13.06 -0.65
CA ILE A 65 -2.81 12.38 -0.05
C ILE A 65 -2.54 12.94 1.35
N VAL A 66 -2.52 14.26 1.51
CA VAL A 66 -2.30 14.93 2.80
C VAL A 66 -3.37 14.55 3.83
N GLN A 67 -4.63 14.42 3.43
CA GLN A 67 -5.72 13.99 4.33
C GLN A 67 -5.63 12.50 4.71
N CYS A 68 -4.96 11.69 3.90
CA CYS A 68 -4.79 10.25 4.14
C CYS A 68 -3.53 9.90 4.96
N ILE A 69 -2.74 10.89 5.40
CA ILE A 69 -1.51 10.67 6.16
C ILE A 69 -1.55 11.41 7.50
N PRO A 70 -1.05 10.80 8.59
CA PRO A 70 -0.94 11.47 9.88
C PRO A 70 0.24 12.45 9.89
N ASP A 71 0.20 13.44 10.80
CA ASP A 71 1.20 14.51 10.91
C ASP A 71 2.65 14.00 10.95
N ARG A 72 2.91 12.89 11.65
CA ARG A 72 4.24 12.27 11.75
C ARG A 72 4.85 11.85 10.41
N HIS A 73 4.02 11.66 9.37
CA HIS A 73 4.44 11.23 8.04
C HIS A 73 4.40 12.38 7.02
N LEU A 74 3.93 13.59 7.39
CA LEU A 74 3.91 14.75 6.51
C LEU A 74 5.31 15.17 6.03
N GLU A 75 6.33 14.92 6.85
CA GLU A 75 7.71 15.34 6.58
C GLU A 75 8.29 14.62 5.35
N TYR A 76 7.74 13.46 4.99
CA TYR A 76 8.12 12.74 3.77
C TYR A 76 7.60 13.40 2.49
N VAL A 77 6.51 14.20 2.58
CA VAL A 77 5.82 14.77 1.41
C VAL A 77 5.89 16.29 1.33
N LYS A 78 6.27 16.99 2.40
CA LYS A 78 6.31 18.46 2.43
C LYS A 78 7.18 19.10 1.33
N SER A 79 8.28 18.46 0.96
CA SER A 79 9.19 18.97 -0.09
C SER A 79 8.76 18.60 -1.51
N ALA A 80 7.75 17.74 -1.68
CA ALA A 80 7.29 17.28 -2.97
C ALA A 80 6.40 18.33 -3.66
N LYS A 81 6.55 18.48 -4.98
CA LYS A 81 5.89 19.54 -5.75
C LYS A 81 4.61 19.06 -6.45
N THR A 82 4.52 17.76 -6.73
CA THR A 82 3.40 17.12 -7.43
C THR A 82 2.81 16.00 -6.60
N ALA A 83 1.58 15.58 -6.92
CA ALA A 83 0.97 14.40 -6.28
C ALA A 83 1.81 13.13 -6.53
N PHE A 84 2.33 12.99 -7.74
CA PHE A 84 3.27 11.93 -8.12
C PHE A 84 4.50 11.91 -7.21
N ASP A 85 5.13 13.06 -6.96
CA ASP A 85 6.31 13.15 -6.09
C ASP A 85 5.97 12.78 -4.64
N MET A 86 4.80 13.23 -4.13
CA MET A 86 4.34 12.90 -2.78
C MET A 86 4.14 11.38 -2.63
N PHE A 87 3.43 10.77 -3.57
CA PHE A 87 3.18 9.34 -3.55
C PHE A 87 4.47 8.53 -3.70
N SER A 88 5.35 8.93 -4.63
CA SER A 88 6.66 8.31 -4.83
C SER A 88 7.55 8.39 -3.59
N ALA A 89 7.50 9.50 -2.84
CA ALA A 89 8.25 9.64 -1.59
C ALA A 89 7.73 8.65 -0.52
N LEU A 90 6.41 8.54 -0.38
CA LEU A 90 5.80 7.56 0.53
C LEU A 90 6.14 6.12 0.13
N GLN A 91 6.06 5.79 -1.17
CA GLN A 91 6.49 4.49 -1.68
C GLN A 91 7.96 4.20 -1.32
N LYS A 92 8.87 5.16 -1.51
CA LYS A 92 10.28 4.98 -1.14
C LYS A 92 10.51 4.72 0.34
N VAL A 93 9.64 5.21 1.23
CA VAL A 93 9.77 5.03 2.68
C VAL A 93 9.12 3.72 3.13
N PHE A 94 7.89 3.46 2.70
CA PHE A 94 7.04 2.39 3.25
C PHE A 94 6.94 1.16 2.35
N GLU A 95 7.20 1.31 1.05
CA GLU A 95 7.25 0.19 0.10
C GLU A 95 8.67 -0.38 0.00
N ARG A 96 9.68 0.28 0.61
CA ARG A 96 11.00 -0.32 0.80
C ARG A 96 10.87 -1.50 1.75
N PRO A 97 11.10 -2.71 1.26
CA PRO A 97 11.20 -3.83 2.15
C PRO A 97 12.57 -3.80 2.78
N SER A 98 12.62 -3.31 4.03
CA SER A 98 13.84 -3.40 4.79
C SER A 98 14.26 -4.87 4.92
N VAL A 99 15.56 -5.15 4.96
CA VAL A 99 16.06 -6.52 5.25
C VAL A 99 15.41 -7.07 6.51
N MET A 100 15.12 -6.19 7.48
CA MET A 100 14.39 -6.52 8.70
C MET A 100 12.93 -6.94 8.44
N SER A 101 12.20 -6.22 7.58
CA SER A 101 10.82 -6.57 7.19
C SER A 101 10.78 -7.94 6.48
N LYS A 102 11.73 -8.19 5.57
CA LYS A 102 11.88 -9.50 4.91
C LYS A 102 12.16 -10.61 5.91
N LEU A 103 13.10 -10.37 6.83
CA LEU A 103 13.47 -11.33 7.87
C LEU A 103 12.29 -11.59 8.82
N TYR A 104 11.54 -10.55 9.18
CA TYR A 104 10.36 -10.65 10.04
C TYR A 104 9.28 -11.54 9.42
N ILE A 105 8.94 -11.31 8.15
CA ILE A 105 7.95 -12.12 7.42
C ILE A 105 8.42 -13.57 7.31
N ARG A 106 9.69 -13.79 6.93
CA ARG A 106 10.28 -15.13 6.86
C ARG A 106 10.26 -15.85 8.21
N ARG A 107 10.60 -15.15 9.29
CA ARG A 107 10.55 -15.71 10.64
C ARG A 107 9.12 -16.12 11.00
N LYS A 108 8.14 -15.26 10.72
CA LYS A 108 6.72 -15.54 10.98
C LYS A 108 6.24 -16.76 10.19
N LEU A 109 6.59 -16.84 8.90
CA LEU A 109 6.26 -17.97 8.03
C LEU A 109 6.86 -19.28 8.53
N LEU A 110 8.15 -19.28 8.90
CA LEU A 110 8.85 -20.48 9.41
C LEU A 110 8.39 -20.89 10.82
N SER A 111 7.87 -19.95 11.61
CA SER A 111 7.32 -20.23 12.94
C SER A 111 5.85 -20.66 12.92
N LEU A 112 5.16 -20.49 11.79
CA LEU A 112 3.74 -20.79 11.69
C LEU A 112 3.55 -22.31 11.67
N LYS A 113 2.61 -22.80 12.49
CA LYS A 113 2.24 -24.22 12.56
C LYS A 113 0.73 -24.36 12.49
N CYS A 114 0.28 -25.35 11.73
CA CYS A 114 -1.11 -25.77 11.69
C CYS A 114 -1.28 -26.82 12.80
N ASP A 115 -1.96 -26.43 13.87
CA ASP A 115 -2.31 -27.38 14.94
C ASP A 115 -3.55 -28.19 14.54
N ASP A 116 -3.76 -29.35 15.17
CA ASP A 116 -4.88 -30.25 14.85
C ASP A 116 -6.26 -29.60 15.03
N ASP A 117 -6.37 -28.61 15.91
CA ASP A 117 -7.59 -27.84 16.17
C ASP A 117 -7.78 -26.63 15.23
N THR A 118 -6.80 -26.35 14.35
CA THR A 118 -6.85 -25.18 13.46
C THR A 118 -7.63 -25.50 12.19
N ASN A 119 -8.56 -24.63 11.81
CA ASN A 119 -9.22 -24.72 10.52
C ASN A 119 -8.18 -24.55 9.40
N LEU A 120 -8.01 -25.60 8.58
CA LEU A 120 -7.02 -25.63 7.52
C LEU A 120 -7.20 -24.47 6.52
N GLN A 121 -8.44 -24.10 6.17
CA GLN A 121 -8.71 -23.01 5.23
C GLN A 121 -8.27 -21.65 5.80
N ASP A 122 -8.52 -21.39 7.07
CA ASP A 122 -8.06 -20.15 7.73
C ASP A 122 -6.53 -20.10 7.80
N HIS A 123 -5.87 -21.24 8.07
CA HIS A 123 -4.42 -21.36 8.03
C HIS A 123 -3.85 -21.05 6.64
N PHE A 124 -4.47 -21.57 5.58
CA PHE A 124 -4.11 -21.26 4.19
C PHE A 124 -4.19 -19.76 3.91
N ILE A 125 -5.26 -19.08 4.36
CA ILE A 125 -5.41 -17.62 4.17
C ILE A 125 -4.26 -16.87 4.84
N ILE A 126 -3.82 -17.31 6.02
CA ILE A 126 -2.68 -16.71 6.74
C ILE A 126 -1.37 -16.93 5.98
N VAL A 127 -1.08 -18.17 5.55
CA VAL A 127 0.13 -18.51 4.79
C VAL A 127 0.18 -17.71 3.48
N ASP A 128 -0.91 -17.70 2.74
CA ASP A 128 -1.05 -17.01 1.46
C ASP A 128 -0.94 -15.48 1.63
N GLY A 129 -1.45 -14.93 2.74
CA GLY A 129 -1.19 -13.54 3.15
C GLY A 129 0.28 -13.25 3.38
N LEU A 130 0.99 -14.11 4.12
CA LEU A 130 2.43 -13.94 4.39
C LEU A 130 3.30 -14.08 3.14
N LEU A 131 2.94 -14.98 2.23
CA LEU A 131 3.63 -15.15 0.94
C LEU A 131 3.43 -13.92 0.04
N ARG A 132 2.21 -13.37 -0.03
CA ARG A 132 1.95 -12.09 -0.71
C ARG A 132 2.72 -10.93 -0.09
N ASP A 133 2.79 -10.86 1.23
CA ASP A 133 3.58 -9.83 1.93
C ASP A 133 5.07 -10.00 1.58
N LEU A 134 5.57 -11.24 1.53
CA LEU A 134 6.94 -11.54 1.12
C LEU A 134 7.21 -11.17 -0.35
N ASP A 135 6.30 -11.45 -1.27
CA ASP A 135 6.39 -11.04 -2.68
C ASP A 135 6.36 -9.51 -2.81
N SER A 136 5.52 -8.83 -2.03
CA SER A 136 5.47 -7.35 -1.97
C SER A 136 6.80 -6.75 -1.49
N THR A 137 7.62 -7.54 -0.80
CA THR A 137 8.99 -7.15 -0.44
C THR A 137 10.00 -7.27 -1.59
N GLY A 138 9.57 -7.62 -2.81
CA GLY A 138 10.45 -7.90 -3.92
C GLY A 138 11.36 -9.12 -3.68
N ALA A 139 11.06 -9.95 -2.68
CA ALA A 139 11.59 -11.30 -2.63
C ALA A 139 10.81 -12.10 -3.68
N LYS A 140 11.50 -12.64 -4.70
CA LYS A 140 10.87 -13.60 -5.60
C LYS A 140 10.82 -14.93 -4.87
N VAL A 141 9.63 -15.40 -4.53
CA VAL A 141 9.40 -16.77 -4.05
C VAL A 141 8.78 -17.52 -5.22
N ASP A 142 9.47 -18.54 -5.72
CA ASP A 142 8.90 -19.35 -6.79
C ASP A 142 7.78 -20.26 -6.27
N GLU A 143 7.02 -20.88 -7.17
CA GLU A 143 5.87 -21.71 -6.77
C GLU A 143 6.29 -22.94 -5.95
N ASP A 144 7.46 -23.51 -6.23
CA ASP A 144 7.97 -24.67 -5.49
C ASP A 144 8.35 -24.28 -4.06
N ASP A 145 8.97 -23.12 -3.87
CA ASP A 145 9.28 -22.53 -2.56
C ASP A 145 8.00 -22.20 -1.77
N LYS A 146 6.94 -21.71 -2.42
CA LYS A 146 5.65 -21.47 -1.77
C LYS A 146 5.05 -22.77 -1.24
N VAL A 147 5.11 -23.83 -2.04
CA VAL A 147 4.66 -25.18 -1.64
C VAL A 147 5.51 -25.70 -0.48
N CYS A 148 6.84 -25.56 -0.55
CA CYS A 148 7.73 -25.96 0.53
C CYS A 148 7.42 -25.22 1.84
N HIS A 149 7.22 -23.90 1.77
CA HIS A 149 6.84 -23.10 2.92
C HIS A 149 5.51 -23.55 3.54
N LEU A 150 4.49 -23.81 2.73
CA LEU A 150 3.23 -24.36 3.21
C LEU A 150 3.43 -25.71 3.92
N LEU A 151 4.15 -26.65 3.28
CA LEU A 151 4.40 -27.98 3.83
C LEU A 151 5.14 -27.93 5.17
N LEU A 152 6.07 -27.00 5.35
CA LEU A 152 6.78 -26.79 6.62
C LEU A 152 5.88 -26.33 7.78
N THR A 153 4.71 -25.75 7.46
CA THR A 153 3.73 -25.34 8.48
C THR A 153 2.79 -26.46 8.88
N LEU A 154 2.66 -27.52 8.08
CA LEU A 154 1.80 -28.66 8.37
C LEU A 154 2.45 -29.60 9.39
N PRO A 155 1.67 -30.34 10.18
CA PRO A 155 2.20 -31.34 11.09
C PRO A 155 2.92 -32.45 10.32
N GLU A 156 4.02 -32.94 10.87
CA GLU A 156 4.68 -34.15 10.38
C GLU A 156 3.72 -35.33 10.59
N ARG A 157 3.45 -36.07 9.52
CA ARG A 157 2.67 -37.31 9.59
C ARG A 157 3.47 -38.43 10.21
#